data_AF-A0A6J6KPL9-F1
#
_entry.id   AF-A0A6J6KPL9-F1
#
_cell.length_a   1.000
_cell.length_b   1.000
_cell.length_c   1.000
_cell.angle_alpha   90.00
_cell.angle_beta   90.00
_cell.angle_gamma   90.00
#
_symmetry.space_group_name_H-M   'P 1'
#
loop_
_entity.id
_entity.type
_entity.pdbx_description
1 polymer ?
#
loop_
_entity_poly.entity_id
_entity_poly.type
_entity_poly.pdbx_seq_one_letter_code
_entity_poly.pdbx_strand_id
1 'polypeptide(L)'
;MSAPSRKYDRRSIAATLLFIEGGVVLALGAWMVVLGFTHENREILPLLGVVLFCIVGGLGLIQCGRGYKDGKNYGKAPAVLANLIALGVVKYQFEGAVYYLAIPIGILAVSTLFMVLTIASRENKAA
;
A
#
# COMPACT_ATOMS: atom_id res chain seq x y z
N MET A 1 -17.51 7.15 -37.40
CA MET A 1 -16.43 6.38 -36.77
C MET A 1 -16.42 6.72 -35.29
N SER A 2 -17.05 5.88 -34.46
CA SER A 2 -17.10 6.05 -33.00
C SER A 2 -15.75 5.65 -32.41
N ALA A 3 -15.14 6.54 -31.63
CA ALA A 3 -13.92 6.25 -30.90
C ALA A 3 -14.14 5.01 -29.99
N PRO A 4 -13.22 4.04 -29.95
CA PRO A 4 -13.36 2.89 -29.07
C PRO A 4 -13.39 3.38 -27.62
N SER A 5 -14.51 3.17 -26.93
CA SER A 5 -14.62 3.43 -25.51
C SER A 5 -13.60 2.56 -24.79
N ARG A 6 -12.49 3.18 -24.36
CA ARG A 6 -11.47 2.54 -23.54
C ARG A 6 -12.10 2.21 -22.20
N LYS A 7 -12.79 1.08 -22.11
CA LYS A 7 -13.22 0.48 -20.85
C LYS A 7 -11.93 0.23 -20.07
N TYR A 8 -11.59 1.12 -19.15
CA TYR A 8 -10.52 0.88 -18.20
C TYR A 8 -10.91 -0.37 -17.42
N ASP A 9 -10.24 -1.48 -17.71
CA ASP A 9 -10.44 -2.73 -17.01
C ASP A 9 -10.14 -2.45 -15.53
N ARG A 10 -11.11 -2.70 -14.64
CA ARG A 10 -11.01 -2.37 -13.20
C ARG A 10 -9.75 -2.99 -12.57
N ARG A 11 -9.27 -4.08 -13.16
CA ARG A 11 -8.02 -4.77 -12.83
C ARG A 11 -6.78 -3.91 -13.11
N SER A 12 -6.78 -3.16 -14.20
CA SER A 12 -5.71 -2.22 -14.53
C SER A 12 -5.68 -1.03 -13.58
N ILE A 13 -6.83 -0.57 -13.09
CA ILE A 13 -6.89 0.51 -12.08
C ILE A 13 -6.32 0.02 -10.76
N ALA A 14 -6.73 -1.18 -10.30
CA ALA A 14 -6.21 -1.78 -9.08
C ALA A 14 -4.69 -2.03 -9.16
N ALA A 15 -4.18 -2.51 -10.29
CA ALA A 15 -2.75 -2.72 -10.50
C ALA A 15 -1.95 -1.41 -10.44
N THR A 16 -2.46 -0.33 -11.04
CA THR A 16 -1.83 0.99 -10.95
C THR A 16 -1.85 1.53 -9.52
N LEU A 17 -2.95 1.34 -8.79
CA LEU A 17 -3.04 1.74 -7.37
C LEU A 17 -1.99 1.04 -6.52
N LEU A 18 -1.83 -0.28 -6.66
CA LEU A 18 -0.82 -1.06 -5.92
C LEU A 18 0.61 -0.66 -6.30
N PHE A 19 0.87 -0.32 -7.57
CA PHE A 19 2.17 0.17 -8.01
C PHE A 19 2.50 1.52 -7.37
N ILE A 20 1.52 2.42 -7.31
CA ILE A 20 1.67 3.73 -6.66
C ILE A 20 1.89 3.53 -5.16
N GLU A 21 1.09 2.69 -4.49
CA GLU A 21 1.25 2.38 -3.07
C GLU A 21 2.63 1.79 -2.77
N GLY A 22 3.07 0.80 -3.55
CA GLY A 22 4.40 0.22 -3.39
C GLY A 22 5.52 1.25 -3.60
N GLY A 23 5.38 2.13 -4.60
CA GLY A 23 6.30 3.24 -4.83
C GLY A 23 6.34 4.24 -3.68
N VAL A 24 5.19 4.62 -3.13
CA VAL A 24 5.09 5.51 -1.97
C VAL A 24 5.70 4.88 -0.73
N VAL A 25 5.45 3.59 -0.47
CA VAL A 25 6.03 2.86 0.67
C VAL A 25 7.55 2.78 0.54
N LEU A 26 8.10 2.55 -0.66
CA LEU A 26 9.54 2.56 -0.90
C LEU A 26 10.14 3.97 -0.74
N ALA A 27 9.45 5.01 -1.22
CA ALA A 27 9.88 6.39 -1.04
C ALA A 27 9.91 6.81 0.43
N LEU A 28 8.90 6.39 1.22
CA LEU A 28 8.88 6.57 2.67
C LEU A 28 10.01 5.81 3.36
N GLY A 29 10.30 4.57 2.92
CA GLY A 29 11.45 3.80 3.40
C GLY A 29 12.79 4.50 3.10
N ALA A 30 12.98 5.03 1.89
CA ALA A 30 14.16 5.80 1.54
C ALA A 30 14.27 7.10 2.35
N TRP A 31 13.15 7.78 2.59
CA TRP A 31 13.10 8.97 3.44
C TRP A 31 13.47 8.65 4.90
N MET A 32 13.03 7.50 5.43
CA MET A 32 13.43 7.03 6.76
C MET A 32 14.95 6.81 6.86
N VAL A 33 15.60 6.32 5.80
CA VAL A 33 17.07 6.21 5.75
C VAL A 33 17.73 7.58 5.86
N VAL A 34 17.25 8.59 5.13
CA VAL A 34 17.75 9.98 5.21
C VAL A 34 17.53 10.58 6.60
N LEU A 35 16.36 10.34 7.21
CA LEU A 35 16.05 10.77 8.58
C LEU A 35 16.87 10.04 9.65
N GLY A 36 17.34 8.83 9.33
CA GLY A 36 18.26 8.05 10.15
C GLY A 36 19.66 8.65 10.23
N PHE A 37 20.13 9.26 9.14
CA PHE A 37 21.44 9.93 9.11
C PHE A 37 21.42 11.35 9.72
N THR A 38 20.28 12.02 9.74
CA THR A 38 20.18 13.45 10.10
C THR A 38 19.82 13.74 11.56
N HIS A 39 19.57 12.72 12.39
CA HIS A 39 19.19 12.91 13.78
C HIS A 39 19.98 11.96 14.69
N GLU A 40 20.64 12.51 15.70
CA GLU A 40 21.65 11.83 16.52
C GLU A 40 21.06 10.98 17.66
N ASN A 41 19.76 11.12 17.98
CA ASN A 41 19.09 10.41 19.10
C ASN A 41 18.05 9.42 18.56
N ARG A 42 18.50 8.29 18.00
CA ARG A 42 17.61 7.28 17.41
C ARG A 42 17.96 5.87 17.88
N GLU A 43 16.94 5.11 18.23
CA GLU A 43 17.08 3.67 18.38
C GLU A 43 17.22 3.03 16.99
N ILE A 44 18.36 2.37 16.76
CA ILE A 44 18.71 1.78 15.46
C ILE A 44 17.81 0.58 15.12
N LEU A 45 17.36 -0.17 16.12
CA LEU A 45 16.52 -1.36 15.94
C LEU A 45 15.15 -1.04 15.32
N PRO A 46 14.36 -0.08 15.86
CA PRO A 46 13.10 0.35 15.24
C PRO A 46 13.30 0.92 13.82
N LEU A 47 14.36 1.71 13.61
CA LEU A 47 14.67 2.28 12.29
C LEU A 47 14.92 1.18 11.25
N LEU A 48 15.75 0.19 11.57
CA LEU A 48 16.01 -0.96 10.69
C LEU A 48 14.73 -1.77 10.42
N GLY A 49 13.90 -1.97 11.44
CA GLY A 49 12.61 -2.64 11.30
C GLY A 49 11.68 -1.94 10.30
N VAL A 50 11.57 -0.62 10.38
CA VAL A 50 10.75 0.18 9.45
C VAL A 50 11.34 0.19 8.04
N VAL A 51 12.66 0.32 7.88
CA VAL A 51 13.32 0.28 6.57
C VAL A 51 13.14 -1.08 5.90
N LEU A 52 13.37 -2.17 6.64
CA LEU A 52 13.15 -3.53 6.13
C LEU A 52 11.67 -3.75 5.77
N PHE A 53 10.75 -3.29 6.62
CA PHE A 53 9.32 -3.37 6.37
C PHE A 53 8.92 -2.60 5.10
N CYS A 54 9.43 -1.39 4.89
CA CYS A 54 9.15 -0.61 3.69
C CYS A 54 9.71 -1.27 2.43
N ILE A 55 10.91 -1.86 2.50
CA ILE A 55 11.50 -2.57 1.36
C ILE A 55 10.67 -3.81 1.01
N VAL A 56 10.41 -4.68 1.99
CA VAL A 56 9.68 -5.94 1.78
C VAL A 56 8.21 -5.66 1.42
N GLY A 57 7.56 -4.74 2.12
CA GLY A 57 6.17 -4.35 1.88
C GLY A 57 5.98 -3.64 0.54
N GLY A 58 6.87 -2.71 0.19
CA GLY A 58 6.82 -1.98 -1.08
C GLY A 58 7.08 -2.89 -2.29
N LEU A 59 8.09 -3.76 -2.23
CA LEU A 59 8.34 -4.76 -3.27
C LEU A 59 7.21 -5.80 -3.35
N GLY A 60 6.67 -6.22 -2.20
CA GLY A 60 5.52 -7.12 -2.12
C GLY A 60 4.27 -6.53 -2.80
N LEU A 61 3.97 -5.25 -2.56
CA LEU A 61 2.87 -4.53 -3.22
C LEU A 61 3.06 -4.42 -4.73
N ILE A 62 4.28 -4.09 -5.18
CA ILE A 62 4.63 -4.04 -6.62
C ILE A 62 4.46 -5.42 -7.27
N GLN A 63 4.88 -6.49 -6.60
CA GLN A 63 4.73 -7.86 -7.09
C GLN A 63 3.25 -8.29 -7.11
N CYS A 64 2.43 -7.81 -6.16
CA CYS A 64 0.98 -8.02 -6.16
C CYS A 64 0.28 -7.24 -7.28
N GLY A 65 0.73 -6.03 -7.60
CA GLY A 65 0.25 -5.25 -8.76
C GLY A 65 0.52 -5.97 -10.08
N ARG A 66 1.68 -6.64 -10.22
CA ARG A 66 1.97 -7.53 -11.35
C ARG A 66 1.04 -8.75 -11.40
N GLY A 67 0.78 -9.38 -10.25
CA GLY A 67 -0.14 -10.51 -10.14
C GLY A 67 -1.60 -10.18 -10.49
N TYR A 68 -2.05 -8.95 -10.18
CA TYR A 68 -3.37 -8.43 -10.56
C TYR A 68 -3.52 -8.24 -12.08
N LYS A 69 -2.43 -7.82 -12.75
CA LYS A 69 -2.39 -7.67 -14.22
C LYS A 69 -2.49 -9.01 -14.94
N ASP A 70 -1.99 -10.08 -14.32
CA ASP A 70 -2.06 -11.47 -14.81
C ASP A 70 -3.35 -12.21 -14.41
N GLY A 71 -4.32 -11.54 -13.74
CA GLY A 71 -5.60 -12.15 -13.38
C GLY A 71 -5.52 -13.23 -12.30
N LYS A 72 -4.41 -13.32 -11.56
CA LYS A 72 -4.20 -14.30 -10.50
C LYS A 72 -4.64 -13.76 -9.13
N ASN A 73 -5.42 -14.55 -8.38
CA ASN A 73 -5.99 -14.19 -7.07
C ASN A 73 -4.98 -13.92 -5.93
N TYR A 74 -3.69 -14.17 -6.14
CA TYR A 74 -2.65 -14.08 -5.11
C TYR A 74 -2.33 -12.66 -4.64
N GLY A 75 -2.71 -11.62 -5.37
CA GLY A 75 -2.46 -10.22 -4.98
C GLY A 75 -3.41 -9.66 -3.92
N LYS A 76 -4.53 -10.34 -3.62
CA LYS A 76 -5.59 -9.84 -2.73
C LYS A 76 -5.20 -9.88 -1.26
N ALA A 77 -4.74 -11.04 -0.77
CA ALA A 77 -4.39 -11.23 0.63
C ALA A 77 -3.22 -10.34 1.09
N PRO A 78 -2.13 -10.17 0.31
CA PRO A 78 -1.04 -9.27 0.68
C PRO A 78 -1.47 -7.80 0.68
N ALA A 79 -2.38 -7.40 -0.21
CA ALA A 79 -2.91 -6.03 -0.23
C ALA A 79 -3.75 -5.72 1.02
N VAL A 80 -4.59 -6.66 1.48
CA VAL A 80 -5.32 -6.52 2.74
C VAL A 80 -4.34 -6.40 3.90
N LEU A 81 -3.34 -7.29 3.97
CA LEU A 81 -2.35 -7.29 5.05
C LEU A 81 -1.57 -5.96 5.08
N ALA A 82 -1.06 -5.49 3.94
CA ALA A 82 -0.31 -4.24 3.85
C ALA A 82 -1.13 -3.03 4.31
N ASN A 83 -2.41 -2.97 3.93
CA ASN A 83 -3.27 -1.87 4.34
C ASN A 83 -3.71 -1.96 5.81
N LEU A 84 -3.85 -3.16 6.38
CA LEU A 84 -4.02 -3.33 7.82
C LEU A 84 -2.79 -2.85 8.60
N ILE A 85 -1.58 -3.07 8.08
CA ILE A 85 -0.36 -2.52 8.68
C ILE A 85 -0.32 -1.01 8.54
N ALA A 86 -0.73 -0.45 7.39
CA ALA A 86 -0.85 0.99 7.20
C ALA A 86 -1.81 1.63 8.22
N LEU A 87 -2.93 0.98 8.56
CA LEU A 87 -3.81 1.44 9.64
C LEU A 87 -3.12 1.43 11.01
N GLY A 88 -2.26 0.43 11.28
CA GLY A 88 -1.39 0.41 12.45
C GLY A 88 -0.47 1.64 12.49
N VAL A 89 0.18 1.97 11.36
CA VAL A 89 1.03 3.17 11.23
C VAL A 89 0.23 4.45 11.46
N VAL A 90 -1.00 4.55 10.95
CA VAL A 90 -1.87 5.71 11.17
C VAL A 90 -2.12 5.94 12.65
N LYS A 91 -2.42 4.89 13.43
CA LYS A 91 -2.59 5.00 14.89
C LYS A 91 -1.34 5.61 15.56
N TYR A 92 -0.14 5.11 15.21
CA TYR A 92 1.11 5.65 15.74
C TYR A 92 1.35 7.11 15.32
N GLN A 93 0.99 7.48 14.09
CA GLN A 93 1.13 8.88 13.63
C GLN A 93 0.14 9.83 14.31
N PHE A 94 -1.04 9.34 14.70
CA PHE A 94 -1.98 10.08 15.54
C PHE A 94 -1.42 10.30 16.96
N GLU A 95 -0.84 9.27 17.58
CA GLU A 95 -0.18 9.38 18.89
C GLU A 95 1.05 10.32 18.85
N GLY A 96 1.78 10.33 17.73
CA GLY A 96 2.89 11.25 17.47
C GLY A 96 2.47 12.67 17.06
N ALA A 97 1.17 13.00 17.06
CA ALA A 97 0.61 14.28 16.62
C ALA A 97 0.95 14.69 15.16
N VAL A 98 1.30 13.73 14.30
CA VAL A 98 1.67 13.97 12.88
C VAL A 98 0.46 13.79 11.96
N TYR A 99 -0.57 14.60 12.19
CA TYR A 99 -1.87 14.47 11.51
C TYR A 99 -1.80 14.64 9.99
N TYR A 100 -0.88 15.49 9.50
CA TYR A 100 -0.72 15.76 8.07
C TYR A 100 -0.33 14.51 7.26
N LEU A 101 0.37 13.55 7.86
CA LEU A 101 0.68 12.25 7.23
C LEU A 101 -0.35 11.18 7.59
N ALA A 102 -0.88 11.20 8.83
CA ALA A 102 -1.82 10.20 9.30
C ALA A 102 -3.13 10.19 8.50
N ILE A 103 -3.68 11.37 8.19
CA ILE A 103 -4.98 11.49 7.52
C ILE A 103 -4.92 10.97 6.06
N PRO A 104 -3.96 11.39 5.21
CA PRO A 104 -3.85 10.85 3.84
C PRO A 104 -3.61 9.35 3.79
N ILE A 105 -2.71 8.83 4.65
CA ILE A 105 -2.40 7.39 4.70
C ILE A 105 -3.64 6.60 5.15
N GLY A 106 -4.39 7.10 6.13
CA GLY A 106 -5.62 6.48 6.59
C GLY A 106 -6.68 6.41 5.50
N ILE A 107 -6.90 7.50 4.77
CA ILE A 107 -7.87 7.53 3.66
C ILE A 107 -7.48 6.52 2.58
N LEU A 108 -6.20 6.48 2.19
CA LEU A 108 -5.72 5.51 1.20
C LEU A 108 -5.90 4.08 1.69
N ALA A 109 -5.48 3.77 2.91
CA ALA A 109 -5.56 2.43 3.47
C ALA A 109 -7.00 1.90 3.56
N VAL A 110 -7.92 2.73 4.04
CA VAL A 110 -9.36 2.39 4.12
C VAL A 110 -9.95 2.21 2.72
N SER A 111 -9.62 3.10 1.78
CA SER A 111 -10.13 3.04 0.41
C SER A 111 -9.66 1.76 -0.30
N THR A 112 -8.38 1.41 -0.16
CA THR A 112 -7.81 0.21 -0.76
C THR A 112 -8.35 -1.07 -0.10
N LEU A 113 -8.50 -1.10 1.23
CA LEU A 113 -9.16 -2.21 1.93
C LEU A 113 -10.59 -2.42 1.44
N PHE A 114 -11.37 -1.35 1.35
CA PHE A 114 -12.75 -1.43 0.91
C PHE A 114 -12.84 -2.00 -0.51
N MET A 115 -11.98 -1.53 -1.42
CA MET A 115 -11.96 -1.99 -2.81
C MET A 115 -11.52 -3.47 -2.92
N VAL A 116 -10.48 -3.87 -2.19
CA VAL A 116 -9.99 -5.26 -2.22
C VAL A 116 -11.02 -6.23 -1.61
N LEU A 117 -11.64 -5.85 -0.49
CA LEU A 117 -12.67 -6.67 0.18
C LEU A 117 -13.96 -6.78 -0.65
N THR A 118 -14.39 -5.69 -1.30
CA THR A 118 -15.57 -5.75 -2.18
C THR A 118 -15.33 -6.60 -3.43
N ILE A 119 -14.13 -6.57 -4.00
CA ILE A 119 -13.74 -7.47 -5.08
C ILE A 119 -13.75 -8.93 -4.60
N ALA A 120 -13.11 -9.22 -3.46
CA ALA A 120 -13.06 -10.58 -2.90
C ALA A 120 -14.46 -11.12 -2.54
N SER A 121 -15.33 -10.28 -1.96
CA SER A 121 -16.70 -10.66 -1.59
C SER A 121 -17.58 -10.96 -2.82
N ARG A 122 -17.40 -10.22 -3.93
CA ARG A 122 -18.15 -10.47 -5.17
C ARG A 122 -17.75 -11.77 -5.87
N GLU A 123 -16.47 -12.14 -5.83
CA GLU A 123 -16.03 -13.43 -6.37
C GLU A 123 -16.54 -14.61 -5.55
N ASN A 124 -16.60 -14.49 -4.22
CA ASN A 124 -17.15 -15.56 -3.36
C ASN A 124 -18.66 -15.76 -3.53
N LYS A 125 -19.39 -14.76 -4.07
CA LYS A 125 -20.81 -14.88 -4.41
C LYS A 125 -21.06 -15.40 -5.84
N ALA A 126 -20.01 -15.48 -6.66
CA ALA A 126 -20.08 -15.94 -8.04
C ALA A 126 -19.54 -17.37 -8.24
N ALA A 127 -19.04 -17.98 -7.16
CA ALA A 127 -18.66 -19.39 -7.05
C ALA A 127 -19.76 -20.16 -6.31
#